data_AF-A0A1M5T6G0-F1
#
_entry.id   AF-A0A1M5T6G0-F1
#
_cell.length_a   1.000
_cell.length_b   1.000
_cell.length_c   1.000
_cell.angle_alpha   90.00
_cell.angle_beta   90.00
_cell.angle_gamma   90.00
#
_symmetry.space_group_name_H-M   'P 1'
#
loop_
_entity.id
_entity.type
_entity.pdbx_description
1 polymer ?
#
loop_
_entity_poly.entity_id
_entity_poly.type
_entity_poly.pdbx_seq_one_letter_code
_entity_poly.pdbx_strand_id
1 'polypeptide(L)'
;MPSTITKHIVIIHGMGEPNTSELEKTAKLALERIAKHFGPMRDITLKFHSVNYNVHFEQIRDMWKKSASDFSNKLSKGGVTGIKTNRIGDLVNTLTNVTNNAANNDGFLYTHMLDTLLYKTHFRGLINESVLEQLARILRTQQTSRSNMHLVAFSLGTAVIRDAFELMSSDEYRQFQTEGAYGSITLLSDVGGFVSEHSGELDRLKPLSFFDADGVTKALITVKHKFDPISMIRPFVAPQGWRGLISTQGHLDITLESLEGFEDGKFVITHDIGHYLRNPRCTIPLLRCIFDGRLSLDEAKTTAAFNEYYNSTFNVNNIELTDLVSELQDSLGQSDDNWPIQFSGVTNPKEAIVELAKLLSSAPTVEKLMK
;
A
#
# COMPACT_ATOMS: atom_id res chain seq x y z
N MET A 1 -15.59 -12.32 -35.87
CA MET A 1 -15.59 -11.07 -35.08
C MET A 1 -14.42 -11.16 -34.11
N PRO A 2 -13.61 -10.10 -33.93
CA PRO A 2 -12.54 -10.14 -32.93
C PRO A 2 -13.17 -10.39 -31.55
N SER A 3 -12.65 -11.38 -30.83
CA SER A 3 -13.11 -11.70 -29.47
C SER A 3 -12.69 -10.58 -28.53
N THR A 4 -13.64 -9.97 -27.83
CA THR A 4 -13.34 -9.00 -26.76
C THR A 4 -12.53 -9.68 -25.66
N ILE A 5 -11.38 -9.09 -25.31
CA ILE A 5 -10.53 -9.55 -24.22
C ILE A 5 -11.02 -8.91 -22.92
N THR A 6 -11.23 -9.69 -21.87
CA THR A 6 -11.56 -9.15 -20.55
C THR A 6 -10.29 -9.04 -19.71
N LYS A 7 -10.02 -7.87 -19.15
CA LYS A 7 -8.95 -7.60 -18.19
C LYS A 7 -9.54 -7.33 -16.82
N HIS A 8 -8.93 -7.90 -15.79
CA HIS A 8 -9.38 -7.82 -14.42
C HIS A 8 -8.43 -6.94 -13.63
N ILE A 9 -8.96 -5.90 -13.00
CA ILE A 9 -8.22 -5.03 -12.10
C ILE A 9 -8.66 -5.38 -10.69
N VAL A 10 -7.73 -5.91 -9.90
CA VAL A 10 -8.00 -6.32 -8.52
C VAL A 10 -7.33 -5.32 -7.60
N ILE A 11 -8.12 -4.62 -6.80
CA ILE A 11 -7.65 -3.60 -5.88
C ILE A 11 -7.50 -4.24 -4.50
N ILE A 12 -6.28 -4.16 -3.96
CA ILE A 12 -5.94 -4.58 -2.60
C ILE A 12 -5.73 -3.30 -1.79
N HIS A 13 -6.77 -2.88 -1.09
CA HIS A 13 -6.74 -1.62 -0.35
C HIS A 13 -5.88 -1.71 0.90
N GLY A 14 -5.47 -0.54 1.42
CA GLY A 14 -4.93 -0.42 2.77
C GLY A 14 -6.04 -0.46 3.82
N MET A 15 -5.69 -0.33 5.09
CA MET A 15 -6.69 -0.28 6.15
C MET A 15 -7.45 1.05 6.16
N GLY A 16 -8.74 1.03 6.53
CA GLY A 16 -9.55 2.24 6.71
C GLY A 16 -10.69 2.43 5.71
N GLU A 17 -10.79 1.63 4.64
CA GLU A 17 -11.87 1.74 3.65
C GLU A 17 -12.89 0.59 3.77
N PRO A 18 -14.08 0.81 4.36
CA PRO A 18 -15.12 -0.20 4.41
C PRO A 18 -15.93 -0.33 3.10
N ASN A 19 -15.82 0.63 2.17
CA ASN A 19 -16.63 0.63 0.95
C ASN A 19 -15.84 0.25 -0.31
N THR A 20 -15.64 -1.05 -0.51
CA THR A 20 -15.07 -1.63 -1.73
C THR A 20 -15.69 -1.09 -3.02
N SER A 21 -16.99 -0.80 -3.04
CA SER A 21 -17.66 -0.27 -4.24
C SER A 21 -17.25 1.17 -4.58
N GLU A 22 -16.97 1.99 -3.57
CA GLU A 22 -16.44 3.35 -3.76
C GLU A 22 -15.02 3.31 -4.27
N LEU A 23 -14.19 2.40 -3.75
CA LEU A 23 -12.82 2.20 -4.20
C LEU A 23 -12.76 1.76 -5.67
N GLU A 24 -13.56 0.75 -6.04
CA GLU A 24 -13.68 0.31 -7.42
C GLU A 24 -14.15 1.45 -8.33
N LYS A 25 -15.12 2.25 -7.87
CA LYS A 25 -15.60 3.43 -8.59
C LYS A 25 -14.51 4.48 -8.75
N THR A 26 -13.75 4.80 -7.71
CA THR A 26 -12.65 5.78 -7.74
C THR A 26 -11.57 5.34 -8.71
N ALA A 27 -11.12 4.09 -8.63
CA ALA A 27 -10.12 3.55 -9.54
C ALA A 27 -10.64 3.53 -11.00
N LYS A 28 -11.88 3.11 -11.21
CA LYS A 28 -12.52 3.12 -12.52
C LYS A 28 -12.56 4.52 -13.12
N LEU A 29 -13.04 5.51 -12.38
CA LEU A 29 -13.12 6.90 -12.84
C LEU A 29 -11.74 7.48 -13.16
N ALA A 30 -10.73 7.18 -12.34
CA ALA A 30 -9.36 7.62 -12.57
C ALA A 30 -8.78 7.03 -13.86
N LEU A 31 -8.95 5.72 -14.08
CA LEU A 31 -8.49 5.06 -15.29
C LEU A 31 -9.25 5.53 -16.54
N GLU A 32 -10.57 5.68 -16.46
CA GLU A 32 -11.41 6.18 -17.56
C GLU A 32 -11.05 7.61 -17.94
N ARG A 33 -10.76 8.47 -16.94
CA ARG A 33 -10.32 9.85 -17.16
C ARG A 33 -9.06 9.90 -18.02
N ILE A 34 -8.07 9.05 -17.76
CA ILE A 34 -6.83 9.02 -18.56
C ILE A 34 -7.05 8.28 -19.88
N ALA A 35 -7.81 7.19 -19.89
CA ALA A 35 -8.08 6.40 -21.09
C ALA A 35 -8.77 7.21 -22.20
N LYS A 36 -9.59 8.22 -21.85
CA LYS A 36 -10.26 9.11 -22.82
C LYS A 36 -9.29 9.75 -23.82
N HIS A 37 -8.04 10.02 -23.43
CA HIS A 37 -7.03 10.62 -24.29
C HIS A 37 -6.55 9.68 -25.39
N PHE A 38 -6.72 8.38 -25.22
CA PHE A 38 -6.17 7.36 -26.12
C PHE A 38 -7.17 6.80 -27.13
N GLY A 39 -8.42 7.25 -27.05
CA GLY A 39 -9.52 6.82 -27.90
C GLY A 39 -10.27 5.62 -27.34
N PRO A 40 -11.27 5.10 -28.08
CA PRO A 40 -12.08 3.99 -27.59
C PRO A 40 -11.20 2.74 -27.38
N MET A 41 -11.33 2.14 -26.20
CA MET A 41 -10.74 0.86 -25.80
C MET A 41 -11.42 -0.30 -26.55
N ARG A 42 -11.39 -0.26 -27.90
CA ARG A 42 -12.02 -1.28 -28.74
C ARG A 42 -11.41 -2.62 -28.37
N ASP A 43 -12.27 -3.61 -28.15
CA ASP A 43 -11.92 -5.00 -27.87
C ASP A 43 -11.36 -5.32 -26.48
N ILE A 44 -11.33 -4.38 -25.52
CA ILE A 44 -10.98 -4.67 -24.11
C ILE A 44 -12.10 -4.26 -23.15
N THR A 45 -12.55 -5.19 -22.32
CA THR A 45 -13.48 -4.95 -21.22
C THR A 45 -12.72 -4.96 -19.90
N LEU A 46 -12.84 -3.91 -19.10
CA LEU A 46 -12.27 -3.84 -17.75
C LEU A 46 -13.30 -4.30 -16.70
N LYS A 47 -12.92 -5.23 -15.85
CA LYS A 47 -13.70 -5.63 -14.66
C LYS A 47 -12.90 -5.31 -13.40
N PHE A 48 -13.52 -4.60 -12.48
CA PHE A 48 -12.93 -4.24 -11.20
C PHE A 48 -13.37 -5.23 -10.12
N HIS A 49 -12.46 -5.52 -9.21
CA HIS A 49 -12.68 -6.37 -8.05
C HIS A 49 -11.93 -5.76 -6.87
N SER A 50 -12.48 -5.83 -5.68
CA SER A 50 -11.74 -5.53 -4.45
C SER A 50 -11.48 -6.79 -3.62
N VAL A 51 -10.28 -6.85 -3.04
CA VAL A 51 -9.97 -7.78 -1.95
C VAL A 51 -10.19 -7.05 -0.64
N ASN A 52 -11.05 -7.60 0.22
CA ASN A 52 -11.32 -7.04 1.54
C ASN A 52 -10.83 -7.99 2.62
N TYR A 53 -9.91 -7.51 3.45
CA TYR A 53 -9.40 -8.23 4.61
C TYR A 53 -9.59 -7.45 5.92
N ASN A 54 -10.30 -6.30 5.89
CA ASN A 54 -10.54 -5.45 7.06
C ASN A 54 -11.29 -6.21 8.17
N VAL A 55 -12.11 -7.19 7.80
CA VAL A 55 -12.85 -8.02 8.76
C VAL A 55 -11.92 -8.68 9.80
N HIS A 56 -10.71 -9.08 9.39
CA HIS A 56 -9.74 -9.69 10.30
C HIS A 56 -9.18 -8.66 11.28
N PHE A 57 -8.87 -7.45 10.81
CA PHE A 57 -8.43 -6.36 11.67
C PHE A 57 -9.49 -5.95 12.68
N GLU A 58 -10.77 -5.86 12.27
CA GLU A 58 -11.84 -5.56 13.22
C GLU A 58 -11.99 -6.65 14.28
N GLN A 59 -11.93 -7.92 13.88
CA GLN A 59 -11.95 -9.03 14.83
C GLN A 59 -10.79 -8.96 15.83
N ILE A 60 -9.58 -8.63 15.35
CA ILE A 60 -8.40 -8.45 16.22
C ILE A 60 -8.59 -7.27 17.18
N ARG A 61 -9.06 -6.12 16.67
CA ARG A 61 -9.34 -4.93 17.48
C ARG A 61 -10.38 -5.23 18.55
N ASP A 62 -11.44 -5.94 18.20
CA ASP A 62 -12.50 -6.32 19.13
C ASP A 62 -12.01 -7.34 20.17
N MET A 63 -11.20 -8.31 19.77
CA MET A 63 -10.53 -9.24 20.69
C MET A 63 -9.64 -8.49 21.69
N TRP A 64 -8.90 -7.47 21.23
CA TRP A 64 -8.03 -6.66 22.07
C TRP A 64 -8.81 -5.77 23.02
N LYS A 65 -9.86 -5.09 22.53
CA LYS A 65 -10.79 -4.30 23.37
C LYS A 65 -11.41 -5.17 24.47
N LYS A 66 -11.87 -6.37 24.13
CA LYS A 66 -12.44 -7.31 25.09
C LYS A 66 -11.39 -7.79 26.10
N SER A 67 -10.21 -8.17 25.64
CA SER A 67 -9.11 -8.63 26.52
C SER A 67 -8.63 -7.52 27.46
N ALA A 68 -8.55 -6.28 26.98
CA ALA A 68 -8.21 -5.11 27.80
C ALA A 68 -9.30 -4.79 28.83
N SER A 69 -10.59 -4.86 28.43
CA SER A 69 -11.72 -4.69 29.34
C SER A 69 -11.75 -5.79 30.42
N ASP A 70 -11.61 -7.06 30.03
CA ASP A 70 -11.57 -8.20 30.94
C ASP A 70 -10.39 -8.12 31.91
N PHE A 71 -9.22 -7.67 31.44
CA PHE A 71 -8.03 -7.46 32.27
C PHE A 71 -8.21 -6.29 33.25
N SER A 72 -8.74 -5.15 32.78
CA SER A 72 -9.08 -3.98 33.61
C SER A 72 -10.12 -4.32 34.67
N ASN A 73 -11.13 -5.12 34.30
CA ASN A 73 -12.15 -5.63 35.20
C ASN A 73 -11.60 -6.61 36.25
N LYS A 74 -10.56 -7.39 35.90
CA LYS A 74 -9.87 -8.28 36.86
C LYS A 74 -8.95 -7.51 37.80
N LEU A 75 -8.25 -6.49 37.30
CA LEU A 75 -7.40 -5.60 38.10
C LEU A 75 -8.22 -4.79 39.13
N SER A 76 -9.37 -4.26 38.70
CA SER A 76 -10.28 -3.51 39.58
C SER A 76 -11.02 -4.38 40.60
N LYS A 77 -11.12 -5.70 40.37
CA LYS A 77 -11.83 -6.65 41.25
C LYS A 77 -10.94 -7.51 42.16
N GLY A 78 -9.61 -7.48 42.03
CA GLY A 78 -8.75 -8.20 42.99
C GLY A 78 -7.26 -8.25 42.67
N GLY A 79 -6.47 -7.49 43.42
CA GLY A 79 -5.29 -8.01 44.14
C GLY A 79 -4.11 -8.64 43.39
N VAL A 80 -3.83 -8.31 42.12
CA VAL A 80 -2.62 -8.81 41.46
C VAL A 80 -1.40 -7.96 41.85
N THR A 81 -0.84 -8.23 43.03
CA THR A 81 0.51 -7.81 43.40
C THR A 81 1.52 -8.79 42.82
N GLY A 82 2.28 -8.39 41.79
CA GLY A 82 3.44 -9.19 41.31
C GLY A 82 3.71 -9.17 39.81
N ILE A 83 2.78 -8.71 38.98
CA ILE A 83 3.09 -8.40 37.57
C ILE A 83 3.66 -6.97 37.56
N LYS A 84 4.78 -6.72 36.86
CA LYS A 84 5.26 -5.35 36.61
C LYS A 84 4.22 -4.62 35.75
N THR A 85 3.19 -4.09 36.42
CA THR A 85 1.95 -3.50 35.91
C THR A 85 2.16 -2.28 35.01
N ASN A 86 3.33 -1.67 35.10
CA ASN A 86 3.64 -0.39 34.46
C ASN A 86 3.58 -0.52 32.94
N ARG A 87 4.22 -1.54 32.34
CA ARG A 87 4.34 -1.67 30.87
C ARG A 87 3.07 -2.08 30.13
N ILE A 88 2.15 -2.78 30.79
CA ILE A 88 0.87 -3.22 30.19
C ILE A 88 -0.17 -2.12 30.33
N GLY A 89 -0.18 -1.42 31.48
CA GLY A 89 -0.91 -0.17 31.65
C GLY A 89 -0.46 0.86 30.60
N ASP A 90 0.84 0.96 30.35
CA ASP A 90 1.38 1.84 29.31
C ASP A 90 0.90 1.44 27.90
N LEU A 91 0.89 0.16 27.52
CA LEU A 91 0.38 -0.25 26.20
C LEU A 91 -1.13 0.01 26.05
N VAL A 92 -1.93 -0.29 27.08
CA VAL A 92 -3.38 -0.03 27.06
C VAL A 92 -3.65 1.47 27.07
N ASN A 93 -2.90 2.26 27.84
CA ASN A 93 -2.99 3.72 27.84
C ASN A 93 -2.47 4.31 26.52
N THR A 94 -1.42 3.78 25.92
CA THR A 94 -0.93 4.20 24.59
C THR A 94 -1.95 3.85 23.53
N LEU A 95 -2.52 2.64 23.50
CA LEU A 95 -3.58 2.28 22.56
C LEU A 95 -4.84 3.12 22.79
N THR A 96 -5.23 3.36 24.04
CA THR A 96 -6.39 4.20 24.38
C THR A 96 -6.14 5.67 24.06
N ASN A 97 -4.95 6.20 24.34
CA ASN A 97 -4.55 7.57 23.99
C ASN A 97 -4.39 7.73 22.47
N VAL A 98 -3.88 6.73 21.76
CA VAL A 98 -3.81 6.69 20.29
C VAL A 98 -5.21 6.65 19.71
N THR A 99 -6.12 5.85 20.27
CA THR A 99 -7.53 5.79 19.83
C THR A 99 -8.29 7.08 20.14
N ASN A 100 -8.04 7.70 21.30
CA ASN A 100 -8.66 8.97 21.72
C ASN A 100 -8.10 10.17 20.96
N ASN A 101 -6.79 10.21 20.68
CA ASN A 101 -6.18 11.21 19.81
C ASN A 101 -6.59 10.99 18.36
N ALA A 102 -6.86 9.75 17.95
CA ALA A 102 -7.39 9.48 16.63
C ALA A 102 -8.82 9.99 16.42
N ALA A 103 -9.59 10.15 17.48
CA ALA A 103 -10.90 10.80 17.43
C ALA A 103 -10.82 12.33 17.26
N ASN A 104 -9.65 12.95 17.49
CA ASN A 104 -9.43 14.39 17.44
C ASN A 104 -8.47 14.78 16.31
N ASN A 105 -8.95 14.86 15.06
CA ASN A 105 -8.30 15.36 13.83
C ASN A 105 -6.92 14.79 13.40
N ASP A 106 -6.11 14.19 14.28
CA ASP A 106 -4.79 13.60 13.95
C ASP A 106 -4.88 12.09 13.64
N GLY A 107 -6.10 11.51 13.67
CA GLY A 107 -6.31 10.06 13.67
C GLY A 107 -5.99 9.29 12.41
N PHE A 108 -5.79 9.96 11.29
CA PHE A 108 -5.50 9.30 10.04
C PHE A 108 -4.16 8.54 10.11
N LEU A 109 -3.06 9.24 10.40
CA LEU A 109 -1.72 8.65 10.46
C LEU A 109 -1.60 7.62 11.59
N TYR A 110 -2.18 7.92 12.76
CA TYR A 110 -2.17 7.02 13.91
C TYR A 110 -2.91 5.71 13.64
N THR A 111 -4.09 5.77 12.99
CA THR A 111 -4.86 4.56 12.66
C THR A 111 -4.12 3.72 11.61
N HIS A 112 -3.59 4.35 10.57
CA HIS A 112 -2.87 3.65 9.50
C HIS A 112 -1.60 2.97 10.01
N MET A 113 -0.88 3.63 10.91
CA MET A 113 0.34 3.08 11.45
C MET A 113 0.10 2.01 12.52
N LEU A 114 -0.92 2.19 13.38
CA LEU A 114 -1.34 1.14 14.32
C LEU A 114 -1.72 -0.14 13.56
N ASP A 115 -2.43 0.00 12.45
CA ASP A 115 -2.83 -1.12 11.61
C ASP A 115 -1.64 -1.80 10.94
N THR A 116 -0.66 -1.00 10.50
CA THR A 116 0.62 -1.51 10.00
C THR A 116 1.38 -2.31 11.06
N LEU A 117 1.34 -1.86 12.32
CA LEU A 117 1.94 -2.57 13.46
C LEU A 117 1.16 -3.84 13.83
N LEU A 118 -0.18 -3.79 13.82
CA LEU A 118 -1.05 -4.94 14.01
C LEU A 118 -0.75 -6.03 12.99
N TYR A 119 -0.53 -5.64 11.75
CA TYR A 119 -0.21 -6.56 10.68
C TYR A 119 1.14 -7.28 10.88
N LYS A 120 2.13 -6.66 11.55
CA LYS A 120 3.41 -7.33 11.91
C LYS A 120 3.27 -8.38 13.02
N THR A 121 2.09 -8.56 13.60
CA THR A 121 1.86 -9.55 14.66
C THR A 121 1.55 -10.94 14.08
N HIS A 122 1.21 -11.90 14.96
CA HIS A 122 0.88 -13.28 14.57
C HIS A 122 -0.32 -13.40 13.60
N PHE A 123 -1.12 -12.34 13.44
CA PHE A 123 -2.28 -12.35 12.53
C PHE A 123 -1.94 -12.19 11.04
N ARG A 124 -0.68 -11.90 10.72
CA ARG A 124 -0.15 -11.80 9.34
C ARG A 124 -0.57 -12.98 8.46
N GLY A 125 -0.40 -14.21 8.95
CA GLY A 125 -0.70 -15.43 8.20
C GLY A 125 -2.16 -15.54 7.78
N LEU A 126 -3.09 -15.25 8.70
CA LEU A 126 -4.54 -15.31 8.44
C LEU A 126 -4.97 -14.31 7.37
N ILE A 127 -4.43 -13.09 7.42
CA ILE A 127 -4.71 -12.04 6.44
C ILE A 127 -4.19 -12.48 5.06
N ASN A 128 -2.96 -12.97 4.99
CA ASN A 128 -2.32 -13.38 3.74
C ASN A 128 -3.04 -14.55 3.08
N GLU A 129 -3.41 -15.57 3.86
CA GLU A 129 -4.21 -16.70 3.38
C GLU A 129 -5.56 -16.23 2.82
N SER A 130 -6.28 -15.39 3.57
CA SER A 130 -7.55 -14.80 3.13
C SER A 130 -7.41 -13.99 1.83
N VAL A 131 -6.30 -13.29 1.63
CA VAL A 131 -6.02 -12.58 0.36
C VAL A 131 -5.77 -13.56 -0.78
N LEU A 132 -4.96 -14.60 -0.57
CA LEU A 132 -4.70 -15.64 -1.57
C LEU A 132 -6.00 -16.37 -1.98
N GLU A 133 -6.86 -16.69 -1.03
CA GLU A 133 -8.17 -17.30 -1.29
C GLU A 133 -9.05 -16.41 -2.17
N GLN A 134 -9.09 -15.10 -1.89
CA GLN A 134 -9.87 -14.14 -2.67
C GLN A 134 -9.33 -14.01 -4.09
N LEU A 135 -8.01 -13.94 -4.29
CA LEU A 135 -7.39 -13.92 -5.61
C LEU A 135 -7.69 -15.21 -6.40
N ALA A 136 -7.51 -16.37 -5.78
CA ALA A 136 -7.83 -17.67 -6.38
C ALA A 136 -9.32 -17.78 -6.74
N ARG A 137 -10.21 -17.26 -5.90
CA ARG A 137 -11.65 -17.19 -6.16
C ARG A 137 -11.95 -16.32 -7.38
N ILE A 138 -11.33 -15.15 -7.52
CA ILE A 138 -11.52 -14.29 -8.71
C ILE A 138 -11.04 -15.02 -9.97
N LEU A 139 -9.86 -15.64 -9.95
CA LEU A 139 -9.33 -16.42 -11.09
C LEU A 139 -10.32 -17.50 -11.54
N ARG A 140 -10.83 -18.31 -10.60
CA ARG A 140 -11.77 -19.41 -10.88
C ARG A 140 -13.13 -18.91 -11.35
N THR A 141 -13.73 -17.96 -10.63
CA THR A 141 -15.10 -17.49 -10.91
C THR A 141 -15.19 -16.72 -12.22
N GLN A 142 -14.14 -15.98 -12.57
CA GLN A 142 -14.09 -15.23 -13.82
C GLN A 142 -13.54 -16.04 -14.99
N GLN A 143 -13.10 -17.29 -14.76
CA GLN A 143 -12.47 -18.15 -15.76
C GLN A 143 -11.36 -17.41 -16.54
N THR A 144 -10.54 -16.66 -15.82
CA THR A 144 -9.52 -15.77 -16.38
C THR A 144 -8.11 -16.26 -16.04
N SER A 145 -7.14 -15.96 -16.90
CA SER A 145 -5.73 -16.26 -16.62
C SER A 145 -5.08 -15.14 -15.80
N ARG A 146 -4.00 -15.47 -15.08
CA ARG A 146 -3.18 -14.47 -14.37
C ARG A 146 -2.68 -13.36 -15.27
N SER A 147 -2.33 -13.67 -16.52
CA SER A 147 -1.86 -12.67 -17.49
C SER A 147 -2.90 -11.60 -17.85
N ASN A 148 -4.18 -11.82 -17.53
CA ASN A 148 -5.27 -10.87 -17.69
C ASN A 148 -5.70 -10.23 -16.37
N MET A 149 -5.01 -10.54 -15.27
CA MET A 149 -5.25 -10.01 -13.94
C MET A 149 -4.14 -9.01 -13.57
N HIS A 150 -4.55 -7.81 -13.21
CA HIS A 150 -3.69 -6.69 -12.85
C HIS A 150 -4.01 -6.29 -11.41
N LEU A 151 -3.02 -6.39 -10.52
CA LEU A 151 -3.19 -6.09 -9.11
C LEU A 151 -2.80 -4.64 -8.85
N VAL A 152 -3.61 -3.92 -8.08
CA VAL A 152 -3.31 -2.56 -7.61
C VAL A 152 -3.41 -2.59 -6.09
N ALA A 153 -2.26 -2.60 -5.42
CA ALA A 153 -2.18 -2.58 -3.97
C ALA A 153 -1.86 -1.16 -3.49
N PHE A 154 -2.47 -0.74 -2.38
CA PHE A 154 -2.28 0.60 -1.82
C PHE A 154 -1.94 0.54 -0.32
N SER A 155 -0.98 1.35 0.12
CA SER A 155 -0.60 1.48 1.53
C SER A 155 -0.31 0.10 2.15
N LEU A 156 -0.90 -0.26 3.30
CA LEU A 156 -0.75 -1.58 3.92
C LEU A 156 -1.02 -2.76 2.97
N GLY A 157 -1.89 -2.59 1.98
CA GLY A 157 -2.16 -3.60 0.96
C GLY A 157 -0.90 -4.02 0.18
N THR A 158 0.11 -3.14 0.08
CA THR A 158 1.38 -3.48 -0.58
C THR A 158 2.22 -4.47 0.22
N ALA A 159 2.25 -4.35 1.55
CA ALA A 159 2.91 -5.32 2.41
C ALA A 159 2.14 -6.66 2.43
N VAL A 160 0.81 -6.58 2.52
CA VAL A 160 -0.06 -7.76 2.49
C VAL A 160 0.14 -8.56 1.21
N ILE A 161 0.17 -7.90 0.05
CA ILE A 161 0.37 -8.63 -1.21
C ILE A 161 1.78 -9.22 -1.30
N ARG A 162 2.84 -8.50 -0.92
CA ARG A 162 4.21 -9.04 -0.90
C ARG A 162 4.28 -10.33 -0.08
N ASP A 163 3.73 -10.29 1.13
CA ASP A 163 3.78 -11.41 2.06
C ASP A 163 2.87 -12.57 1.64
N ALA A 164 1.74 -12.29 1.00
CA ALA A 164 0.89 -13.31 0.41
C ALA A 164 1.62 -14.06 -0.72
N PHE A 165 2.38 -13.36 -1.55
CA PHE A 165 3.20 -14.01 -2.60
C PHE A 165 4.39 -14.78 -2.02
N GLU A 166 5.00 -14.31 -0.94
CA GLU A 166 5.99 -15.08 -0.17
C GLU A 166 5.37 -16.40 0.33
N LEU A 167 4.21 -16.30 0.98
CA LEU A 167 3.49 -17.45 1.53
C LEU A 167 3.12 -18.46 0.43
N MET A 168 2.63 -17.97 -0.72
CA MET A 168 2.31 -18.79 -1.88
C MET A 168 3.52 -19.56 -2.43
N SER A 169 4.75 -19.07 -2.24
CA SER A 169 5.97 -19.77 -2.68
C SER A 169 6.33 -20.97 -1.82
N SER A 170 5.74 -21.10 -0.63
CA SER A 170 5.97 -22.24 0.26
C SER A 170 5.16 -23.49 -0.14
N ASP A 171 5.67 -24.66 0.26
CA ASP A 171 5.03 -25.95 -0.05
C ASP A 171 3.63 -26.11 0.55
N GLU A 172 3.39 -25.49 1.70
CA GLU A 172 2.10 -25.53 2.41
C GLU A 172 0.98 -24.86 1.61
N TYR A 173 1.31 -23.87 0.77
CA TYR A 173 0.34 -23.07 0.01
C TYR A 173 0.35 -23.39 -1.49
N ARG A 174 0.86 -24.58 -1.87
CA ARG A 174 0.89 -25.08 -3.26
C ARG A 174 -0.47 -25.01 -3.97
N GLN A 175 -1.58 -25.15 -3.25
CA GLN A 175 -2.93 -25.02 -3.80
C GLN A 175 -3.25 -23.63 -4.40
N PHE A 176 -2.51 -22.59 -3.98
CA PHE A 176 -2.61 -21.24 -4.53
C PHE A 176 -1.55 -20.96 -5.59
N GLN A 177 -0.54 -21.82 -5.71
CA GLN A 177 0.40 -21.79 -6.83
C GLN A 177 -0.37 -22.18 -8.10
N THR A 178 -0.54 -21.23 -9.00
CA THR A 178 -1.01 -21.50 -10.35
C THR A 178 0.07 -21.09 -11.33
N GLU A 179 0.11 -21.74 -12.48
CA GLU A 179 1.11 -21.43 -13.50
C GLU A 179 0.91 -20.02 -14.07
N GLY A 180 2.02 -19.42 -14.49
CA GLY A 180 2.05 -18.13 -15.17
C GLY A 180 2.07 -16.90 -14.26
N ALA A 181 2.49 -15.79 -14.86
CA ALA A 181 2.64 -14.51 -14.21
C ALA A 181 1.37 -13.65 -14.33
N TYR A 182 1.13 -12.82 -13.30
CA TYR A 182 0.15 -11.75 -13.33
C TYR A 182 0.49 -10.73 -14.43
N GLY A 183 -0.52 -10.06 -14.98
CA GLY A 183 -0.33 -9.08 -16.04
C GLY A 183 0.50 -7.88 -15.57
N SER A 184 0.13 -7.30 -14.43
CA SER A 184 0.95 -6.35 -13.69
C SER A 184 0.60 -6.36 -12.22
N ILE A 185 1.53 -5.88 -11.39
CA ILE A 185 1.31 -5.58 -9.98
C ILE A 185 1.77 -4.14 -9.76
N THR A 186 0.88 -3.29 -9.30
CA THR A 186 1.13 -1.88 -9.01
C THR A 186 1.04 -1.66 -7.51
N LEU A 187 2.09 -1.13 -6.90
CA LEU A 187 2.19 -0.84 -5.48
C LEU A 187 2.19 0.67 -5.30
N LEU A 188 1.12 1.19 -4.73
CA LEU A 188 0.89 2.61 -4.50
C LEU A 188 1.14 2.91 -3.03
N SER A 189 1.98 3.90 -2.72
CA SER A 189 2.40 4.19 -1.34
C SER A 189 2.95 2.94 -0.64
N ASP A 190 4.02 2.38 -1.20
CA ASP A 190 4.54 1.08 -0.76
C ASP A 190 5.17 1.12 0.64
N VAL A 191 4.59 0.37 1.57
CA VAL A 191 5.10 0.17 2.95
C VAL A 191 5.77 -1.19 3.14
N GLY A 192 5.98 -1.96 2.08
CA GLY A 192 6.58 -3.29 2.13
C GLY A 192 7.96 -3.28 2.78
N GLY A 193 8.78 -2.26 2.53
CA GLY A 193 10.10 -2.14 3.17
C GLY A 193 10.04 -1.96 4.69
N PHE A 194 8.98 -1.38 5.23
CA PHE A 194 8.80 -1.19 6.66
C PHE A 194 8.30 -2.47 7.36
N VAL A 195 7.44 -3.23 6.69
CA VAL A 195 6.69 -4.33 7.29
C VAL A 195 7.29 -5.69 6.98
N SER A 196 7.64 -5.94 5.73
CA SER A 196 8.08 -7.24 5.26
C SER A 196 9.55 -7.46 5.65
N GLU A 197 9.82 -8.66 6.17
CA GLU A 197 11.19 -9.08 6.52
C GLU A 197 12.06 -9.34 5.29
N HIS A 198 11.42 -9.58 4.14
CA HIS A 198 12.05 -9.87 2.86
C HIS A 198 11.89 -8.65 1.95
N SER A 199 12.92 -7.81 1.89
CA SER A 199 13.03 -6.70 0.94
C SER A 199 14.27 -6.87 0.06
N GLY A 200 14.22 -6.39 -1.18
CA GLY A 200 15.35 -6.46 -2.11
C GLY A 200 15.43 -7.80 -2.83
N GLU A 201 16.58 -8.47 -2.78
CA GLU A 201 16.83 -9.69 -3.59
C GLU A 201 16.01 -10.91 -3.15
N LEU A 202 15.60 -10.95 -1.89
CA LEU A 202 14.81 -12.04 -1.32
C LEU A 202 13.31 -11.89 -1.57
N ASP A 203 12.88 -10.76 -2.14
CA ASP A 203 11.48 -10.47 -2.33
C ASP A 203 10.89 -11.32 -3.48
N ARG A 204 9.89 -12.13 -3.15
CA ARG A 204 9.22 -13.04 -4.09
C ARG A 204 8.22 -12.34 -5.00
N LEU A 205 7.87 -11.09 -4.72
CA LEU A 205 7.06 -10.24 -5.60
C LEU A 205 7.92 -9.65 -6.74
N LYS A 206 8.69 -10.51 -7.41
CA LYS A 206 9.60 -10.10 -8.48
C LYS A 206 8.92 -10.16 -9.85
N PRO A 207 9.19 -9.21 -10.76
CA PRO A 207 8.73 -9.31 -12.12
C PRO A 207 9.52 -10.36 -12.89
N LEU A 208 8.92 -10.89 -13.96
CA LEU A 208 9.64 -11.65 -14.98
C LEU A 208 10.75 -10.78 -15.55
N SER A 209 11.95 -11.33 -15.63
CA SER A 209 13.09 -10.67 -16.23
C SER A 209 13.69 -11.56 -17.34
N PHE A 210 14.55 -10.98 -18.16
CA PHE A 210 15.26 -11.74 -19.19
C PHE A 210 16.10 -12.88 -18.58
N PHE A 211 16.59 -12.71 -17.34
CA PHE A 211 17.47 -13.64 -16.66
C PHE A 211 16.73 -14.56 -15.68
N ASP A 212 15.44 -14.34 -15.44
CA ASP A 212 14.69 -14.99 -14.38
C ASP A 212 13.22 -15.17 -14.77
N ALA A 213 12.86 -16.42 -15.07
CA ALA A 213 11.51 -16.83 -15.46
C ALA A 213 10.61 -17.11 -14.24
N ASP A 214 11.13 -17.06 -13.01
CA ASP A 214 10.38 -17.36 -11.79
C ASP A 214 9.64 -16.11 -11.25
N GLY A 215 9.51 -15.07 -12.08
CA GLY A 215 8.76 -13.87 -11.75
C GLY A 215 7.26 -14.12 -11.68
N VAL A 216 6.62 -13.52 -10.67
CA VAL A 216 5.19 -13.70 -10.41
C VAL A 216 4.32 -12.71 -11.20
N THR A 217 4.92 -11.67 -11.79
CA THR A 217 4.23 -10.67 -12.60
C THR A 217 5.04 -10.32 -13.84
N LYS A 218 4.41 -9.91 -14.94
CA LYS A 218 5.16 -9.39 -16.10
C LYS A 218 5.77 -8.02 -15.79
N ALA A 219 5.00 -7.17 -15.12
CA ALA A 219 5.41 -5.82 -14.73
C ALA A 219 5.14 -5.58 -13.24
N LEU A 220 6.13 -4.99 -12.56
CA LEU A 220 5.99 -4.47 -11.21
C LEU A 220 6.14 -2.95 -11.27
N ILE A 221 5.12 -2.21 -10.85
CA ILE A 221 5.14 -0.75 -10.84
C ILE A 221 5.09 -0.29 -9.39
N THR A 222 6.14 0.36 -8.90
CA THR A 222 6.12 1.00 -7.58
C THR A 222 5.92 2.50 -7.75
N VAL A 223 4.96 3.05 -7.01
CA VAL A 223 4.64 4.46 -7.07
C VAL A 223 4.66 5.02 -5.66
N LYS A 224 5.54 5.99 -5.43
CA LYS A 224 5.63 6.77 -4.20
C LYS A 224 5.33 8.23 -4.47
N HIS A 225 4.94 8.95 -3.42
CA HIS A 225 4.67 10.37 -3.53
C HIS A 225 5.63 11.11 -2.60
N LYS A 226 6.29 12.16 -3.13
CA LYS A 226 7.31 12.95 -2.43
C LYS A 226 6.79 13.58 -1.13
N PHE A 227 5.48 13.74 -1.00
CA PHE A 227 4.82 14.32 0.17
C PHE A 227 3.89 13.33 0.89
N ASP A 228 3.98 12.02 0.60
CA ASP A 228 3.25 10.99 1.37
C ASP A 228 4.17 10.43 2.46
N PRO A 229 3.92 10.76 3.75
CA PRO A 229 4.79 10.38 4.85
C PRO A 229 4.85 8.86 5.07
N ILE A 230 3.81 8.13 4.68
CA ILE A 230 3.79 6.67 4.85
C ILE A 230 4.78 6.01 3.88
N SER A 231 4.81 6.47 2.63
CA SER A 231 5.72 5.94 1.60
C SER A 231 7.19 6.33 1.80
N MET A 232 7.47 7.29 2.68
CA MET A 232 8.83 7.70 3.05
C MET A 232 9.50 6.75 4.04
N ILE A 233 8.71 6.02 4.83
CA ILE A 233 9.22 5.16 5.88
C ILE A 233 9.78 3.89 5.23
N ARG A 234 11.10 3.86 5.04
CA ARG A 234 11.86 2.74 4.44
C ARG A 234 11.31 2.34 3.05
N PRO A 235 11.54 3.17 2.02
CA PRO A 235 11.04 2.89 0.68
C PRO A 235 11.63 1.59 0.15
N PHE A 236 10.82 0.85 -0.62
CA PHE A 236 11.31 -0.33 -1.33
C PHE A 236 12.37 0.05 -2.36
N VAL A 237 13.50 -0.67 -2.35
CA VAL A 237 14.56 -0.56 -3.34
C VAL A 237 14.63 -1.88 -4.10
N ALA A 238 14.25 -1.84 -5.38
CA ALA A 238 14.31 -3.02 -6.22
C ALA A 238 15.77 -3.38 -6.57
N PRO A 239 16.10 -4.68 -6.63
CA PRO A 239 17.37 -5.14 -7.19
C PRO A 239 17.60 -4.61 -8.61
N GLN A 240 18.86 -4.33 -8.95
CA GLN A 240 19.24 -3.75 -10.25
C GLN A 240 18.76 -4.60 -11.44
N GLY A 241 18.77 -5.94 -11.29
CA GLY A 241 18.35 -6.89 -12.32
C GLY A 241 16.83 -6.93 -12.59
N TRP A 242 16.00 -6.27 -11.78
CA TRP A 242 14.56 -6.28 -11.96
C TRP A 242 14.08 -5.27 -13.01
N ARG A 243 14.90 -4.29 -13.37
CA ARG A 243 14.51 -3.27 -14.37
C ARG A 243 14.30 -3.93 -15.73
N GLY A 244 13.11 -3.72 -16.29
CA GLY A 244 12.79 -4.22 -17.62
C GLY A 244 13.37 -3.34 -18.72
N LEU A 245 13.54 -3.92 -19.92
CA LEU A 245 13.96 -3.18 -21.12
C LEU A 245 12.80 -2.38 -21.74
N ILE A 246 11.55 -2.72 -21.42
CA ILE A 246 10.34 -2.10 -21.95
C ILE A 246 9.38 -1.78 -20.80
N SER A 247 8.61 -0.68 -20.93
CA SER A 247 7.73 -0.19 -19.85
C SER A 247 6.58 -1.13 -19.43
N THR A 248 6.39 -2.24 -20.13
CA THR A 248 5.40 -3.29 -19.85
C THR A 248 5.99 -4.55 -19.25
N GLN A 249 7.30 -4.55 -18.96
CA GLN A 249 8.01 -5.66 -18.36
C GLN A 249 8.99 -5.18 -17.28
N GLY A 250 9.33 -6.05 -16.34
CA GLY A 250 10.26 -5.74 -15.26
C GLY A 250 9.69 -4.74 -14.26
N HIS A 251 10.58 -4.05 -13.55
CA HIS A 251 10.26 -3.08 -12.51
C HIS A 251 10.34 -1.64 -13.01
N LEU A 252 9.33 -0.85 -12.68
CA LEU A 252 9.27 0.59 -12.89
C LEU A 252 9.06 1.30 -11.54
N ASP A 253 9.98 2.20 -11.18
CA ASP A 253 9.86 3.02 -9.97
C ASP A 253 9.47 4.46 -10.33
N ILE A 254 8.40 4.97 -9.71
CA ILE A 254 7.80 6.26 -10.02
C ILE A 254 7.71 7.08 -8.73
N THR A 255 8.27 8.28 -8.78
CA THR A 255 8.05 9.32 -7.75
C THR A 255 7.11 10.38 -8.31
N LEU A 256 6.04 10.65 -7.57
CA LEU A 256 5.09 11.73 -7.82
C LEU A 256 5.45 12.95 -6.97
N GLU A 257 5.34 14.14 -7.56
CA GLU A 257 5.74 15.39 -6.89
C GLU A 257 4.64 16.47 -6.94
N SER A 258 3.60 16.26 -7.74
CA SER A 258 2.51 17.22 -7.92
C SER A 258 1.39 17.00 -6.90
N LEU A 259 0.95 18.08 -6.25
CA LEU A 259 -0.25 18.06 -5.43
C LEU A 259 -1.47 18.43 -6.27
N GLU A 260 -2.51 17.58 -6.21
CA GLU A 260 -3.79 17.91 -6.79
C GLU A 260 -4.49 18.90 -5.87
N GLY A 261 -5.08 19.96 -6.45
CA GLY A 261 -6.05 20.80 -5.77
C GLY A 261 -5.59 21.56 -4.52
N PHE A 262 -6.34 22.61 -4.23
CA PHE A 262 -6.41 23.24 -2.92
C PHE A 262 -7.90 23.43 -2.69
N GLU A 263 -8.54 22.41 -2.11
CA GLU A 263 -9.98 22.43 -1.86
C GLU A 263 -10.21 23.01 -0.46
N ASP A 264 -11.04 24.05 -0.37
CA ASP A 264 -11.45 24.69 0.88
C ASP A 264 -10.31 25.08 1.84
N GLY A 265 -9.17 25.50 1.30
CA GLY A 265 -8.03 25.89 2.14
C GLY A 265 -7.10 24.75 2.53
N LYS A 266 -7.32 23.53 2.03
CA LYS A 266 -6.58 22.32 2.43
C LYS A 266 -5.95 21.62 1.22
N PHE A 267 -4.75 21.09 1.42
CA PHE A 267 -4.13 20.21 0.44
C PHE A 267 -4.87 18.88 0.36
N VAL A 268 -5.02 18.34 -0.85
CA VAL A 268 -5.50 16.97 -1.04
C VAL A 268 -4.55 16.01 -0.32
N ILE A 269 -5.13 15.08 0.44
CA ILE A 269 -4.38 14.05 1.16
C ILE A 269 -3.57 13.24 0.15
N THR A 270 -2.25 13.30 0.26
CA THR A 270 -1.31 12.63 -0.66
C THR A 270 -1.35 11.12 -0.51
N HIS A 271 -1.71 10.63 0.68
CA HIS A 271 -1.99 9.23 0.99
C HIS A 271 -3.43 8.83 0.62
N ASP A 272 -3.83 9.06 -0.64
CA ASP A 272 -5.13 8.65 -1.19
C ASP A 272 -4.92 7.87 -2.48
N ILE A 273 -5.50 6.68 -2.60
CA ILE A 273 -5.37 5.86 -3.82
C ILE A 273 -5.87 6.60 -5.06
N GLY A 274 -6.92 7.42 -4.90
CA GLY A 274 -7.45 8.25 -5.98
C GLY A 274 -6.41 9.25 -6.48
N HIS A 275 -5.70 9.93 -5.58
CA HIS A 275 -4.63 10.87 -5.89
C HIS A 275 -3.52 10.21 -6.72
N TYR A 276 -3.09 9.00 -6.33
CA TYR A 276 -2.12 8.23 -7.11
C TYR A 276 -2.65 7.88 -8.51
N LEU A 277 -3.86 7.34 -8.61
CA LEU A 277 -4.44 6.86 -9.87
C LEU A 277 -4.89 7.97 -10.81
N ARG A 278 -5.15 9.19 -10.33
CA ARG A 278 -5.42 10.34 -11.19
C ARG A 278 -4.15 10.86 -11.86
N ASN A 279 -2.97 10.59 -11.28
CA ASN A 279 -1.70 11.03 -11.84
C ASN A 279 -1.31 10.23 -13.10
N PRO A 280 -1.12 10.88 -14.26
CA PRO A 280 -0.74 10.20 -15.50
C PRO A 280 0.62 9.51 -15.43
N ARG A 281 1.55 9.94 -14.54
CA ARG A 281 2.82 9.21 -14.32
C ARG A 281 2.59 7.81 -13.77
N CYS A 282 1.54 7.60 -12.99
CA CYS A 282 1.15 6.28 -12.47
C CYS A 282 0.27 5.53 -13.48
N THR A 283 -0.79 6.19 -13.95
CA THR A 283 -1.86 5.51 -14.69
C THR A 283 -1.50 5.15 -16.11
N ILE A 284 -0.67 5.94 -16.80
CA ILE A 284 -0.27 5.59 -18.18
C ILE A 284 0.55 4.28 -18.21
N PRO A 285 1.58 4.08 -17.36
CA PRO A 285 2.26 2.80 -17.26
C PRO A 285 1.35 1.62 -16.89
N LEU A 286 0.40 1.82 -15.96
CA LEU A 286 -0.59 0.80 -15.61
C LEU A 286 -1.46 0.44 -16.82
N LEU A 287 -1.97 1.43 -17.56
CA LEU A 287 -2.72 1.20 -18.80
C LEU A 287 -1.84 0.52 -19.86
N ARG A 288 -0.57 0.87 -20.02
CA ARG A 288 0.34 0.14 -20.93
C ARG A 288 0.36 -1.36 -20.62
N CYS A 289 0.42 -1.72 -19.33
CA CYS A 289 0.41 -3.12 -18.91
C CYS A 289 -0.94 -3.79 -19.16
N ILE A 290 -2.05 -3.14 -18.78
CA ILE A 290 -3.42 -3.64 -18.99
C ILE A 290 -3.69 -3.96 -20.46
N PHE A 291 -3.19 -3.10 -21.35
CA PHE A 291 -3.39 -3.21 -22.78
C PHE A 291 -2.30 -3.99 -23.50
N ASP A 292 -1.39 -4.67 -22.77
CA ASP A 292 -0.24 -5.41 -23.32
C ASP A 292 0.57 -4.59 -24.36
N GLY A 293 0.74 -3.28 -24.12
CA GLY A 293 1.42 -2.37 -25.03
C GLY A 293 0.66 -2.02 -26.32
N ARG A 294 -0.55 -2.57 -26.53
CA ARG A 294 -1.40 -2.30 -27.71
C ARG A 294 -2.06 -0.94 -27.69
N LEU A 295 -2.08 -0.28 -26.53
CA LEU A 295 -2.49 1.11 -26.47
C LEU A 295 -1.45 1.92 -27.26
N SER A 296 -1.81 2.36 -28.47
CA SER A 296 -1.00 3.31 -29.24
C SER A 296 -1.03 4.65 -28.50
N LEU A 297 -0.14 4.74 -27.53
CA LEU A 297 0.17 5.94 -26.79
C LEU A 297 1.00 6.82 -27.70
N ASP A 298 0.33 7.43 -28.67
CA ASP A 298 0.88 8.58 -29.36
C ASP A 298 1.46 9.54 -28.31
N GLU A 299 2.71 9.92 -28.51
CA GLU A 299 3.43 10.82 -27.63
C GLU A 299 2.65 12.13 -27.45
N ALA A 300 1.97 12.60 -28.50
CA ALA A 300 1.11 13.79 -28.42
C ALA A 300 -0.07 13.59 -27.46
N LYS A 301 -0.73 12.42 -27.47
CA LYS A 301 -1.84 12.10 -26.55
C LYS A 301 -1.35 11.93 -25.12
N THR A 302 -0.17 11.33 -24.95
CA THR A 302 0.49 11.18 -23.66
C THR A 302 0.80 12.56 -23.08
N THR A 303 1.42 13.44 -23.85
CA THR A 303 1.70 14.83 -23.50
C THR A 303 0.42 15.61 -23.19
N ALA A 304 -0.65 15.41 -23.96
CA ALA A 304 -1.93 16.06 -23.70
C ALA A 304 -2.54 15.64 -22.34
N ALA A 305 -2.48 14.35 -21.98
CA ALA A 305 -2.93 13.87 -20.67
C ALA A 305 -2.09 14.45 -19.53
N PHE A 306 -0.77 14.53 -19.71
CA PHE A 306 0.13 15.19 -18.76
C PHE A 306 -0.20 16.67 -18.59
N ASN A 307 -0.37 17.40 -19.69
CA ASN A 307 -0.70 18.83 -19.66
C ASN A 307 -2.06 19.08 -19.00
N GLU A 308 -3.10 18.30 -19.32
CA GLU A 308 -4.42 18.44 -18.68
C GLU A 308 -4.30 18.26 -17.16
N TYR A 309 -3.60 17.21 -16.72
CA TYR A 309 -3.39 16.96 -15.30
C TYR A 309 -2.59 18.11 -14.65
N TYR A 310 -1.41 18.44 -15.18
CA TYR A 310 -0.52 19.41 -14.54
C TYR A 310 -1.05 20.84 -14.54
N ASN A 311 -1.87 21.22 -15.52
CA ASN A 311 -2.59 22.50 -15.52
C ASN A 311 -3.61 22.60 -14.38
N SER A 312 -4.05 21.48 -13.81
CA SER A 312 -4.98 21.40 -12.67
C SER A 312 -4.31 21.10 -11.33
N THR A 313 -2.97 20.99 -11.30
CA THR A 313 -2.20 20.68 -10.09
C THR A 313 -1.26 21.82 -9.71
N PHE A 314 -0.93 21.90 -8.42
CA PHE A 314 0.11 22.79 -7.95
C PHE A 314 1.45 22.08 -7.99
N ASN A 315 2.42 22.68 -8.70
CA ASN A 315 3.81 22.24 -8.60
C ASN A 315 4.43 22.92 -7.38
N VAL A 316 4.71 22.13 -6.34
CA VAL A 316 5.21 22.64 -5.07
C VAL A 316 6.70 22.94 -5.21
N ASN A 317 7.01 24.15 -5.69
CA ASN A 317 8.32 24.78 -5.44
C ASN A 317 8.34 25.49 -4.07
N ASN A 318 7.34 25.24 -3.21
CA ASN A 318 7.26 25.85 -1.89
C ASN A 318 8.38 25.26 -1.02
N ILE A 319 9.37 26.11 -0.73
CA ILE A 319 10.54 25.80 0.09
C ILE A 319 10.07 25.25 1.45
N GLU A 320 9.00 25.82 2.04
CA GLU A 320 8.51 25.43 3.36
C GLU A 320 8.03 23.96 3.44
N LEU A 321 7.29 23.47 2.45
CA LEU A 321 6.85 22.06 2.42
C LEU A 321 8.00 21.10 2.14
N THR A 322 8.98 21.53 1.34
CA THR A 322 10.18 20.73 1.06
C THR A 322 11.07 20.62 2.29
N ASP A 323 11.26 21.73 3.01
CA ASP A 323 12.00 21.78 4.27
C ASP A 323 11.32 20.92 5.33
N LEU A 324 10.00 20.99 5.43
CA LEU A 324 9.22 20.20 6.39
C LEU A 324 9.28 18.69 6.08
N VAL A 325 9.27 18.29 4.81
CA VAL A 325 9.52 16.90 4.41
C VAL A 325 10.95 16.48 4.73
N SER A 326 11.94 17.35 4.48
CA SER A 326 13.33 17.07 4.81
C SER A 326 13.53 16.89 6.31
N GLU A 327 12.95 17.77 7.14
CA GLU A 327 12.93 17.64 8.60
C GLU A 327 12.29 16.32 9.04
N LEU A 328 11.19 15.93 8.41
CA LEU A 328 10.54 14.66 8.71
C LEU A 328 11.46 13.49 8.37
N GLN A 329 12.06 13.49 7.18
CA GLN A 329 13.01 12.45 6.74
C GLN A 329 14.22 12.36 7.67
N ASP A 330 14.78 13.48 8.08
CA ASP A 330 15.91 13.54 9.01
C ASP A 330 15.49 13.06 10.41
N SER A 331 14.29 13.41 10.88
CA SER A 331 13.76 12.97 12.18
C SER A 331 13.46 11.47 12.24
N LEU A 332 13.04 10.91 11.10
CA LEU A 332 12.78 9.49 10.94
C LEU A 332 14.09 8.68 10.80
N GLY A 333 15.19 9.34 10.45
CA GLY A 333 16.49 8.73 10.20
C GLY A 333 16.64 8.40 8.72
N GLN A 334 17.70 8.92 8.10
CA GLN A 334 18.05 8.57 6.73
C GLN A 334 18.30 7.05 6.64
N SER A 335 17.91 6.48 5.50
CA SER A 335 17.73 5.06 5.20
C SER A 335 18.98 4.16 5.27
N ASP A 336 19.99 4.52 6.05
CA ASP A 336 21.07 3.61 6.37
C ASP A 336 20.60 2.61 7.45
N ASP A 337 21.23 1.44 7.52
CA ASP A 337 20.92 0.32 8.42
C ASP A 337 20.84 0.65 9.93
N ASN A 338 21.01 1.94 10.28
CA ASN A 338 20.93 2.58 11.59
C ASN A 338 19.59 3.30 11.85
N TRP A 339 18.47 2.77 11.34
CA TRP A 339 17.18 3.14 11.93
C TRP A 339 17.27 2.85 13.44
N PRO A 340 16.93 3.78 14.35
CA PRO A 340 17.14 3.63 15.79
C PRO A 340 16.39 2.44 16.39
N ILE A 341 15.48 1.84 15.62
CA ILE A 341 14.76 0.62 15.95
C ILE A 341 15.08 -0.46 14.89
N GLN A 342 16.17 -1.19 15.07
CA GLN A 342 16.37 -2.47 14.39
C GLN A 342 15.36 -3.48 14.96
N PHE A 343 14.18 -3.58 14.33
CA PHE A 343 13.14 -4.53 14.75
C PHE A 343 13.57 -6.01 14.62
N SER A 344 14.66 -6.29 13.89
CA SER A 344 15.28 -7.61 13.79
C SER A 344 15.81 -8.13 15.14
N GLY A 345 15.96 -7.27 16.15
CA GLY A 345 16.29 -7.65 17.53
C GLY A 345 15.16 -7.43 18.55
N VAL A 346 14.03 -6.85 18.16
CA VAL A 346 12.90 -6.56 19.05
C VAL A 346 12.01 -7.80 19.13
N THR A 347 12.37 -8.72 20.04
CA THR A 347 11.59 -9.94 20.33
C THR A 347 10.17 -9.67 20.86
N ASN A 348 9.83 -8.41 21.14
CA ASN A 348 8.55 -8.01 21.69
C ASN A 348 7.91 -6.90 20.85
N PRO A 349 6.95 -7.23 19.96
CA PRO A 349 6.18 -6.27 19.15
C PRO A 349 5.59 -5.10 19.95
N LYS A 350 5.41 -5.24 21.28
CA LYS A 350 4.92 -4.19 22.16
C LYS A 350 5.92 -3.05 22.37
N GLU A 351 7.22 -3.33 22.43
CA GLU A 351 8.26 -2.31 22.64
C GLU A 351 8.51 -1.50 21.36
N ALA A 352 8.43 -2.19 20.21
CA ALA A 352 8.43 -1.62 18.87
C ALA A 352 7.34 -0.55 18.67
N ILE A 353 6.10 -0.87 19.07
CA ILE A 353 4.94 0.02 18.96
C ILE A 353 5.09 1.26 19.83
N VAL A 354 5.62 1.10 21.05
CA VAL A 354 5.78 2.20 22.01
C VAL A 354 6.87 3.18 21.58
N GLU A 355 8.01 2.71 21.09
CA GLU A 355 9.08 3.60 20.61
C GLU A 355 8.70 4.35 19.34
N LEU A 356 7.98 3.70 18.42
CA LEU A 356 7.49 4.37 17.20
C LEU A 356 6.40 5.41 17.50
N ALA A 357 5.47 5.10 18.42
CA ALA A 357 4.47 6.05 18.89
C ALA A 357 5.12 7.27 19.58
N LYS A 358 6.18 7.06 20.37
CA LYS A 358 6.97 8.15 20.96
C LYS A 358 7.60 9.01 19.88
N LEU A 359 8.30 8.40 18.91
CA LEU A 359 8.97 9.10 17.81
C LEU A 359 8.00 10.03 17.08
N LEU A 360 6.81 9.53 16.72
CA LEU A 360 5.81 10.30 15.97
C LEU A 360 5.07 11.32 16.82
N SER A 361 4.81 11.03 18.09
CA SER A 361 4.26 12.03 19.02
C SER A 361 5.26 13.13 19.38
N SER A 362 6.55 12.87 19.19
CA SER A 362 7.66 13.79 19.49
C SER A 362 8.17 14.58 18.29
N ALA A 363 7.58 14.41 17.11
CA ALA A 363 7.96 15.10 15.88
C ALA A 363 6.97 16.25 15.58
N PRO A 364 7.24 17.50 16.04
CA PRO A 364 6.42 18.69 15.73
C PRO A 364 6.13 18.87 14.23
N THR A 365 7.00 18.34 13.38
CA THR A 365 6.97 18.40 11.92
C THR A 365 5.81 17.59 11.33
N VAL A 366 5.40 16.48 11.95
CA VAL A 366 4.26 15.66 11.49
C VAL A 366 2.94 16.42 11.61
N GLU A 367 2.75 17.13 12.74
CA GLU A 367 1.55 17.94 12.98
C GLU A 367 1.45 19.12 12.01
N LYS A 368 2.59 19.68 11.58
CA LYS A 368 2.65 20.77 10.58
C LYS A 368 2.39 20.29 9.14
N LEU A 369 2.76 19.06 8.77
CA LEU A 369 2.49 18.51 7.43
C LEU A 369 1.00 18.18 7.22
N MET A 370 0.28 17.97 8.33
CA MET A 370 -1.11 17.53 8.35
C MET A 370 -2.12 18.68 8.46
N LYS A 371 -1.66 19.89 8.81
CA LYS A 371 -2.44 21.14 8.86
C LYS A 371 -2.20 21.97 7.61
#